data_AF-A0A1F6PG94-F1
#
_entry.id   AF-A0A1F6PG94-F1
#
_cell.length_a   1.000
_cell.length_b   1.000
_cell.length_c   1.000
_cell.angle_alpha   90.00
_cell.angle_beta   90.00
_cell.angle_gamma   90.00
#
_symmetry.space_group_name_H-M   'P 1'
#
loop_
_entity.id
_entity.type
_entity.pdbx_description
1 polymer ?
#
loop_
_entity_poly.entity_id
_entity_poly.type
_entity_poly.pdbx_seq_one_letter_code
_entity_poly.pdbx_strand_id
1 'polypeptide(L)'
;MNALDPKNIIATSETKEIASKISNIIGNLEFVDENNTEFSLSKYIGYLLKAAENCDAALRAEIENNIVKLGIKTVPYLINSLMTVKGAARGLAAMAIIRMGGSTIEILKNTASKTPDFAWMAEYIINEIVGTQIPVVAYNEEQQNGLIAV
;
A
#
# COMPACT_ATOMS: atom_id res chain seq x y z
N MET A 1 43.48 -1.08 -7.11
CA MET A 1 42.45 -0.82 -6.09
C MET A 1 41.12 -0.78 -6.82
N ASN A 2 40.39 -1.89 -6.86
CA ASN A 2 39.08 -1.95 -7.51
C ASN A 2 38.04 -1.36 -6.56
N ALA A 3 37.34 -0.34 -7.01
CA ALA A 3 36.18 0.20 -6.34
C ALA A 3 35.11 -0.90 -6.22
N LEU A 4 34.56 -1.06 -5.02
CA LEU A 4 33.41 -1.93 -4.77
C LEU A 4 32.22 -1.39 -5.57
N ASP A 5 31.75 -2.16 -6.53
CA ASP A 5 30.55 -1.85 -7.32
C ASP A 5 29.30 -1.97 -6.43
N PRO A 6 28.54 -0.88 -6.20
CA PRO A 6 27.36 -0.88 -5.33
C PRO A 6 26.18 -1.69 -5.89
N LYS A 7 26.27 -2.30 -7.08
CA LYS A 7 25.19 -3.08 -7.69
C LYS A 7 25.20 -4.58 -7.39
N ASN A 8 26.15 -5.09 -6.60
CA ASN A 8 26.24 -6.53 -6.33
C ASN A 8 25.96 -6.88 -4.86
N ILE A 9 24.79 -6.50 -4.35
CA ILE A 9 24.29 -7.05 -3.09
C ILE A 9 23.76 -8.46 -3.39
N ILE A 10 24.64 -9.46 -3.28
CA ILE A 10 24.24 -10.86 -3.32
C ILE A 10 23.37 -11.11 -2.08
N ALA A 11 22.08 -11.38 -2.27
CA ALA A 11 21.20 -11.80 -1.18
C ALA A 11 21.64 -13.18 -0.67
N THR A 12 22.54 -13.19 0.31
CA THR A 12 23.03 -14.37 1.01
C THR A 12 21.88 -15.11 1.72
N SER A 13 22.03 -16.41 1.99
CA SER A 13 21.06 -17.15 2.82
C SER A 13 20.81 -16.46 4.16
N GLU A 14 21.86 -15.87 4.72
CA GLU A 14 21.85 -15.12 5.97
C GLU A 14 20.97 -13.85 5.86
N THR A 15 21.10 -13.07 4.78
CA THR A 15 20.23 -11.90 4.55
C THR A 15 18.77 -12.28 4.32
N LYS A 16 18.50 -13.41 3.66
CA LYS A 16 17.13 -13.93 3.48
C LYS A 16 16.53 -14.43 4.81
N GLU A 17 17.34 -15.08 5.65
CA GLU A 17 16.91 -15.55 6.96
C GLU A 17 16.63 -14.39 7.92
N ILE A 18 17.48 -13.36 7.92
CA ILE A 18 17.26 -12.12 8.66
C ILE A 18 15.98 -11.43 8.17
N ALA A 19 15.78 -11.31 6.86
CA ALA A 19 14.56 -10.74 6.29
C ALA A 19 13.31 -11.54 6.69
N SER A 20 13.39 -12.86 6.72
CA SER A 20 12.32 -13.75 7.20
C SER A 20 12.02 -13.54 8.69
N LYS A 21 13.06 -13.47 9.53
CA LYS A 21 12.91 -13.19 10.98
C LYS A 21 12.28 -11.82 11.23
N ILE A 22 12.71 -10.79 10.51
CA ILE A 22 12.12 -9.45 10.59
C ILE A 22 10.67 -9.47 10.12
N SER A 23 10.37 -10.15 9.02
CA SER A 23 9.00 -10.32 8.51
C SER A 23 8.10 -11.01 9.55
N ASN A 24 8.61 -12.02 10.26
CA ASN A 24 7.87 -12.70 11.32
C ASN A 24 7.63 -11.79 12.53
N ILE A 25 8.64 -11.05 12.99
CA ILE A 25 8.49 -10.11 14.12
C ILE A 25 7.48 -9.00 13.76
N ILE A 26 7.54 -8.47 12.53
CA ILE A 26 6.58 -7.45 12.06
C ILE A 26 5.17 -8.05 11.93
N GLY A 27 5.06 -9.31 11.47
CA GLY A 27 3.81 -10.05 11.40
C GLY A 27 3.19 -10.33 12.77
N ASN A 28 4.02 -10.41 13.82
CA ASN A 28 3.64 -10.68 15.20
C ASN A 28 3.53 -9.40 16.07
N LEU A 29 3.34 -8.21 15.49
CA LEU A 29 2.80 -7.11 16.29
C LEU A 29 1.39 -7.51 16.75
N GLU A 30 1.29 -7.96 17.99
CA GLU A 30 0.06 -8.36 18.66
C GLU A 30 -0.75 -7.12 18.99
N PHE A 31 -1.82 -6.89 18.24
CA PHE A 31 -2.85 -5.93 18.61
C PHE A 31 -3.89 -6.66 19.44
N VAL A 32 -4.33 -6.05 20.53
CA VAL A 32 -5.33 -6.63 21.44
C VAL A 32 -6.58 -5.78 21.41
N ASP A 33 -7.75 -6.42 21.36
CA ASP A 33 -9.03 -5.74 21.51
C ASP A 33 -9.46 -5.63 22.99
N GLU A 34 -10.62 -5.03 23.23
CA GLU A 34 -11.23 -4.89 24.55
C GLU A 34 -11.52 -6.23 25.26
N ASN A 35 -11.56 -7.34 24.51
CA ASN A 35 -11.75 -8.69 25.02
C ASN A 35 -10.42 -9.45 25.19
N ASN A 36 -9.28 -8.75 25.09
CA ASN A 36 -7.94 -9.31 25.14
C ASN A 36 -7.68 -10.36 24.04
N THR A 37 -8.37 -10.23 22.90
CA THR A 37 -8.13 -11.08 21.73
C THR A 37 -6.99 -10.49 20.90
N GLU A 38 -5.95 -11.27 20.68
CA GLU A 38 -4.84 -10.91 19.80
C GLU A 38 -5.23 -11.01 18.32
N PHE A 39 -4.77 -10.05 17.52
CA PHE A 39 -4.96 -10.06 16.08
C PHE A 39 -3.80 -9.43 15.32
N SER A 40 -3.69 -9.84 14.05
CA SER A 40 -2.62 -9.40 13.14
C SER A 40 -2.81 -7.96 12.67
N LEU A 41 -1.70 -7.33 12.26
CA LEU A 41 -1.71 -6.00 11.64
C LEU A 41 -2.70 -5.89 10.47
N SER A 42 -2.82 -6.92 9.63
CA SER A 42 -3.79 -6.93 8.52
C SER A 42 -5.22 -6.77 9.00
N LYS A 43 -5.59 -7.46 10.10
CA LYS A 43 -6.93 -7.41 10.68
C LYS A 43 -7.17 -6.06 11.35
N TYR A 44 -6.14 -5.50 11.98
CA TYR A 44 -6.18 -4.14 12.53
C TYR A 44 -6.51 -3.10 11.46
N ILE A 45 -5.75 -3.09 10.36
CA ILE A 45 -5.96 -2.18 9.24
C ILE A 45 -7.36 -2.37 8.65
N GLY A 46 -7.81 -3.62 8.50
CA GLY A 46 -9.17 -3.92 8.06
C GLY A 46 -10.25 -3.29 8.95
N TYR A 47 -10.10 -3.38 10.28
CA TYR A 47 -11.03 -2.75 11.22
C TYR A 47 -11.02 -1.23 11.14
N LEU A 48 -9.84 -0.62 11.08
CA LEU A 48 -9.69 0.82 10.95
C LEU A 48 -10.35 1.34 9.66
N LEU A 49 -10.09 0.67 8.52
CA LEU A 49 -10.69 1.04 7.24
C LEU A 49 -12.21 0.88 7.25
N LYS A 50 -12.74 -0.17 7.90
CA LYS A 50 -14.19 -0.37 8.05
C LYS A 50 -14.82 0.69 8.96
N ALA A 51 -14.15 1.07 10.05
CA ALA A 51 -14.59 2.15 10.93
C ALA A 51 -14.66 3.49 10.19
N ALA A 52 -13.72 3.73 9.27
CA ALA A 52 -13.65 4.95 8.47
C ALA A 52 -14.84 5.16 7.50
N GLU A 53 -15.57 4.10 7.17
CA GLU A 53 -16.73 4.17 6.26
C GLU A 53 -17.91 4.94 6.88
N ASN A 54 -18.10 4.85 8.20
CA ASN A 54 -19.29 5.34 8.88
C ASN A 54 -19.01 6.39 9.97
N CYS A 55 -17.78 6.94 10.02
CA CYS A 55 -17.41 7.97 10.98
C CYS A 55 -17.49 9.39 10.40
N ASP A 56 -17.45 10.39 11.28
CA ASP A 56 -17.29 11.78 10.90
C ASP A 56 -15.89 12.06 10.33
N ALA A 57 -15.71 13.27 9.77
CA ALA A 57 -14.45 13.67 9.13
C ALA A 57 -13.27 13.75 10.11
N ALA A 58 -13.51 14.12 11.37
CA ALA A 58 -12.46 14.26 12.36
C ALA A 58 -11.89 12.89 12.75
N LEU A 59 -12.77 11.94 13.07
CA LEU A 59 -12.37 10.57 13.37
C LEU A 59 -11.74 9.88 12.17
N ARG A 60 -12.22 10.15 10.94
CA ARG A 60 -11.58 9.63 9.72
C ARG A 60 -10.13 10.09 9.59
N ALA A 61 -9.86 11.37 9.86
CA ALA A 61 -8.50 11.91 9.84
C ALA A 61 -7.62 11.31 10.93
N GLU A 62 -8.15 11.05 12.13
CA GLU A 62 -7.43 10.35 13.20
C GLU A 62 -7.07 8.92 12.81
N ILE A 63 -8.01 8.18 12.22
CA ILE A 63 -7.76 6.83 11.70
C ILE A 63 -6.63 6.86 10.67
N GLU A 64 -6.68 7.78 9.71
CA GLU A 64 -5.63 7.95 8.71
C GLU A 64 -4.27 8.23 9.35
N ASN A 65 -4.23 9.16 10.31
CA ASN A 65 -3.01 9.51 11.04
C ASN A 65 -2.41 8.31 11.76
N ASN A 66 -3.25 7.45 12.36
CA ASN A 66 -2.80 6.24 13.03
C ASN A 66 -2.21 5.24 12.03
N ILE A 67 -2.86 5.04 10.87
CA ILE A 67 -2.32 4.19 9.80
C ILE A 67 -0.96 4.72 9.31
N VAL A 68 -0.84 6.03 9.08
CA VAL A 68 0.42 6.67 8.65
C VAL A 68 1.52 6.49 9.71
N LYS A 69 1.20 6.62 11.00
CA LYS A 69 2.17 6.39 12.10
C LYS A 69 2.65 4.95 12.19
N LEU A 70 1.82 3.97 11.84
CA LEU A 70 2.26 2.58 11.74
C LEU A 70 3.28 2.39 10.61
N GLY A 71 3.27 3.25 9.59
CA GLY A 71 4.32 3.38 8.60
C GLY A 71 4.34 2.28 7.54
N ILE A 72 5.51 2.11 6.91
CA ILE A 72 5.71 1.33 5.67
C ILE A 72 5.24 -0.13 5.75
N LYS A 73 5.26 -0.73 6.95
CA LYS A 73 4.77 -2.11 7.19
C LYS A 73 3.28 -2.29 6.88
N THR A 74 2.52 -1.21 6.84
CA THR A 74 1.08 -1.26 6.52
C THR A 74 0.79 -1.33 5.01
N VAL A 75 1.75 -0.92 4.17
CA VAL A 75 1.55 -0.74 2.73
C VAL A 75 1.04 -2.01 2.01
N PRO A 76 1.55 -3.23 2.27
CA PRO A 76 1.01 -4.42 1.62
C PRO A 76 -0.48 -4.63 1.89
N TYR A 77 -0.96 -4.32 3.10
CA TYR A 77 -2.36 -4.46 3.47
C TYR A 77 -3.22 -3.35 2.86
N LEU A 78 -2.69 -2.12 2.78
CA LEU A 78 -3.37 -1.01 2.11
C LEU A 78 -3.51 -1.25 0.61
N ILE A 79 -2.49 -1.82 -0.05
CA ILE A 79 -2.57 -2.22 -1.46
C ILE A 79 -3.67 -3.27 -1.65
N ASN A 80 -3.72 -4.30 -0.79
CA ASN A 80 -4.81 -5.28 -0.84
C ASN A 80 -6.18 -4.61 -0.66
N SER A 81 -6.31 -3.65 0.25
CA SER A 81 -7.54 -2.87 0.44
C SER A 81 -7.92 -2.05 -0.80
N LEU A 82 -6.96 -1.41 -1.48
CA LEU A 82 -7.25 -0.67 -2.72
C LEU A 82 -7.94 -1.54 -3.78
N MET A 83 -7.52 -2.81 -3.88
CA MET A 83 -8.09 -3.78 -4.81
C MET A 83 -9.45 -4.34 -4.36
N THR A 84 -9.69 -4.45 -3.05
CA THR A 84 -10.79 -5.27 -2.50
C THR A 84 -11.95 -4.47 -1.90
N VAL A 85 -11.71 -3.25 -1.40
CA VAL A 85 -12.75 -2.39 -0.82
C VAL A 85 -13.11 -1.23 -1.75
N LYS A 86 -14.20 -0.51 -1.50
CA LYS A 86 -14.70 0.61 -2.32
C LYS A 86 -14.91 1.88 -1.46
N GLY A 87 -15.29 2.98 -2.10
CA GLY A 87 -15.75 4.20 -1.39
C GLY A 87 -14.70 4.82 -0.47
N ALA A 88 -15.15 5.31 0.69
CA ALA A 88 -14.33 6.04 1.66
C ALA A 88 -13.13 5.23 2.17
N ALA A 89 -13.30 3.92 2.40
CA ALA A 89 -12.21 3.05 2.85
C ALA A 89 -11.09 2.96 1.81
N ARG A 90 -11.43 2.83 0.52
CA ARG A 90 -10.44 2.85 -0.58
C ARG A 90 -9.72 4.20 -0.65
N GLY A 91 -10.47 5.30 -0.52
CA GLY A 91 -9.89 6.65 -0.49
C GLY A 91 -8.91 6.84 0.66
N LEU A 92 -9.27 6.40 1.88
CA LEU A 92 -8.39 6.47 3.06
C LEU A 92 -7.10 5.67 2.87
N ALA A 93 -7.19 4.48 2.29
CA ALA A 93 -6.01 3.65 2.00
C ALA A 93 -5.06 4.35 1.02
N ALA A 94 -5.60 4.96 -0.05
CA ALA A 94 -4.80 5.74 -0.99
C ALA A 94 -4.15 6.96 -0.31
N MET A 95 -4.92 7.73 0.46
CA MET A 95 -4.42 8.91 1.18
C MET A 95 -3.31 8.57 2.18
N ALA A 96 -3.46 7.47 2.91
CA ALA A 96 -2.43 7.00 3.82
C ALA A 96 -1.12 6.67 3.09
N ILE A 97 -1.18 5.97 1.94
CA ILE A 97 0.02 5.66 1.13
C ILE A 97 0.65 6.96 0.59
N ILE A 98 -0.16 7.88 0.06
CA ILE A 98 0.32 9.17 -0.47
C ILE A 98 1.08 9.95 0.61
N ARG A 99 0.54 10.02 1.82
CA ARG A 99 1.17 10.73 2.95
C ARG A 99 2.42 10.05 3.50
N MET A 100 2.55 8.73 3.37
CA MET A 100 3.83 8.05 3.64
C MET A 100 4.90 8.40 2.59
N GLY A 101 4.48 8.90 1.43
CA GLY A 101 5.33 9.54 0.45
C GLY A 101 6.29 8.60 -0.27
N GLY A 102 7.45 9.14 -0.67
CA GLY A 102 8.41 8.48 -1.56
C GLY A 102 8.89 7.10 -1.09
N SER A 103 8.86 6.84 0.22
CA SER A 103 9.22 5.54 0.80
C SER A 103 8.37 4.37 0.28
N THR A 104 7.17 4.65 -0.25
CA THR A 104 6.23 3.64 -0.76
C THR A 104 6.41 3.32 -2.24
N ILE A 105 7.10 4.18 -3.01
CA ILE A 105 7.13 4.14 -4.49
C ILE A 105 7.67 2.81 -5.01
N GLU A 106 8.75 2.30 -4.44
CA GLU A 106 9.36 1.04 -4.90
C GLU A 106 8.41 -0.15 -4.68
N ILE A 107 7.69 -0.17 -3.54
CA ILE A 107 6.69 -1.21 -3.24
C ILE A 107 5.54 -1.15 -4.24
N LEU A 108 5.07 0.06 -4.58
CA LEU A 108 4.01 0.27 -5.57
C LEU A 108 4.43 -0.23 -6.96
N LYS A 109 5.62 0.16 -7.43
CA LYS A 109 6.18 -0.29 -8.72
C LYS A 109 6.36 -1.80 -8.78
N ASN A 110 6.92 -2.39 -7.72
CA ASN A 110 7.16 -3.84 -7.63
C ASN A 110 5.87 -4.66 -7.56
N THR A 111 4.80 -4.11 -6.99
CA THR A 111 3.50 -4.77 -6.98
C THR A 111 2.79 -4.62 -8.33
N ALA A 112 2.81 -3.43 -8.92
CA ALA A 112 2.21 -3.16 -10.23
C ALA A 112 2.79 -4.04 -11.34
N SER A 113 4.11 -4.30 -11.34
CA SER A 113 4.75 -5.17 -12.34
C SER A 113 4.31 -6.63 -12.27
N LYS A 114 3.69 -7.05 -11.16
CA LYS A 114 3.20 -8.41 -10.92
C LYS A 114 1.67 -8.50 -10.93
N THR A 115 0.97 -7.38 -10.95
CA THR A 115 -0.49 -7.31 -10.83
C THR A 115 -1.03 -6.24 -11.78
N PRO A 116 -1.35 -6.62 -13.04
CA PRO A 116 -1.80 -5.67 -14.07
C PRO A 116 -2.99 -4.80 -13.64
N ASP A 117 -3.97 -5.39 -12.94
CA ASP A 117 -5.16 -4.68 -12.46
C ASP A 117 -4.85 -3.59 -11.42
N PHE A 118 -3.68 -3.67 -10.77
CA PHE A 118 -3.21 -2.67 -9.82
C PHE A 118 -2.37 -1.56 -10.47
N ALA A 119 -1.90 -1.75 -11.70
CA ALA A 119 -0.91 -0.88 -12.33
C ALA A 119 -1.38 0.58 -12.42
N TRP A 120 -2.62 0.81 -12.84
CA TRP A 120 -3.19 2.15 -12.95
C TRP A 120 -3.32 2.85 -11.58
N MET A 121 -3.67 2.11 -10.51
CA MET A 121 -3.74 2.67 -9.15
C MET A 121 -2.36 3.03 -8.62
N ALA A 122 -1.38 2.15 -8.84
CA ALA A 122 0.00 2.41 -8.46
C ALA A 122 0.52 3.66 -9.17
N GLU A 123 0.28 3.79 -10.47
CA GLU A 123 0.66 4.97 -11.25
C GLU A 123 0.00 6.23 -10.70
N TYR A 124 -1.31 6.24 -10.50
CA TYR A 124 -2.03 7.36 -9.90
C TYR A 124 -1.40 7.79 -8.57
N ILE A 125 -1.21 6.85 -7.63
CA ILE A 125 -0.67 7.15 -6.31
C ILE A 125 0.78 7.67 -6.38
N ILE A 126 1.61 7.09 -7.25
CA ILE A 126 2.99 7.56 -7.44
C ILE A 126 2.99 9.00 -7.95
N ASN A 127 2.10 9.36 -8.86
CA ASN A 127 2.00 10.72 -9.38
C ASN A 127 1.55 11.72 -8.30
N GLU A 128 0.58 11.35 -7.47
CA GLU A 128 0.18 12.15 -6.31
C GLU A 128 1.35 12.37 -5.33
N ILE A 129 2.17 11.35 -5.10
CA ILE A 129 3.37 11.46 -4.25
C ILE A 129 4.42 12.40 -4.85
N VAL A 130 4.66 12.30 -6.16
CA VAL A 130 5.67 13.09 -6.85
C VAL A 130 5.19 14.53 -7.13
N GLY A 131 3.87 14.76 -7.08
CA GLY A 131 3.25 16.05 -7.36
C GLY A 131 3.07 16.34 -8.84
N THR A 132 3.00 15.31 -9.69
CA THR A 132 2.72 15.44 -11.11
C THR A 132 1.21 15.54 -11.32
N GLN A 133 0.72 16.71 -11.73
CA GLN A 133 -0.68 16.86 -12.13
C GLN A 133 -0.94 16.00 -13.38
N ILE A 134 -1.60 14.86 -13.23
CA ILE A 134 -2.10 14.08 -14.38
C ILE A 134 -3.55 14.48 -14.65
N PRO A 135 -3.89 14.96 -15.86
CA PRO A 135 -5.27 15.18 -16.26
C PRO A 135 -6.07 13.86 -16.22
N VAL A 136 -7.22 13.87 -15.53
CA VAL A 136 -8.13 12.73 -15.31
C VAL A 136 -8.61 12.04 -16.61
N VAL A 137 -8.43 12.69 -17.77
CA VAL A 137 -8.92 12.24 -19.09
C VAL A 137 -8.03 11.20 -19.80
N ALA A 138 -6.82 10.91 -19.32
CA ALA A 138 -5.86 10.10 -20.08
C ALA A 138 -6.11 8.57 -20.09
N TYR A 139 -7.03 8.03 -19.28
CA TYR A 139 -7.12 6.56 -19.07
C TYR A 139 -8.41 5.88 -19.58
N ASN A 140 -9.32 6.62 -20.23
CA ASN A 140 -10.64 6.07 -20.59
C ASN A 140 -10.84 5.72 -22.08
N GLU A 141 -9.84 5.86 -22.97
CA GLU A 141 -10.07 5.62 -24.41
C GLU A 141 -9.41 4.37 -25.01
N GLU A 142 -8.47 3.70 -24.34
CA GLU A 142 -7.75 2.58 -24.97
C GLU A 142 -8.30 1.17 -24.68
N GLN A 143 -9.30 1.02 -23.80
CA GLN A 143 -9.88 -0.30 -23.49
C GLN A 143 -11.22 -0.62 -24.19
N GLN A 144 -11.80 0.32 -24.95
CA GLN A 144 -13.07 0.07 -25.67
C GLN A 144 -12.93 -0.25 -27.16
N ASN A 145 -11.78 0.01 -27.80
CA ASN A 145 -11.61 -0.22 -29.25
C ASN A 145 -11.24 -1.66 -29.66
N GLY A 146 -11.26 -2.63 -28.73
CA GLY A 146 -10.96 -4.03 -29.02
C GLY A 146 -12.17 -4.93 -29.31
N LEU A 147 -13.41 -4.42 -29.26
CA LEU A 147 -14.62 -5.25 -29.24
C LEU A 147 -15.64 -4.98 -30.38
N ILE A 148 -15.22 -4.38 -31.49
CA ILE A 148 -16.05 -4.32 -32.69
C ILE A 148 -15.23 -4.66 -33.93
N ALA A 149 -15.01 -5.97 -34.09
CA ALA A 149 -14.75 -6.59 -35.38
C ALA A 149 -15.73 -7.76 -35.53
N VAL A 150 -16.96 -7.46 -36.00
CA VAL A 150 -17.76 -8.25 -36.95
C VAL A 150 -18.73 -7.30 -37.64
#